data_AF-A0A6P0VMC1-F1
#
_entry.id   AF-A0A6P0VMC1-F1
#
_cell.length_a   1.000
_cell.length_b   1.000
_cell.length_c   1.000
_cell.angle_alpha   90.00
_cell.angle_beta   90.00
_cell.angle_gamma   90.00
#
_symmetry.space_group_name_H-M   'P 1'
#
loop_
_entity.id
_entity.type
_entity.pdbx_description
1 polymer ?
#
loop_
_entity_poly.entity_id
_entity_poly.type
_entity_poly.pdbx_seq_one_letter_code
_entity_poly.pdbx_strand_id
1 'polypeptide(L)'
;YIQEVGRGGRDGKPADALTLVSEPTGWLNPEDKQRREFFEQKLRSQFQNAQRLSQKLPAKGEVTAVTKQFRDGGIALSLLHSAGQLTWQDPFHYRKQSSTKSVSLNQLSATQQQIQSQMTQYLTTRNCRWQFLLKAFGFTKEAAGFRCNHCDNCLRR
;
A
#
# COMPACT_ATOMS: atom_id res chain seq x y z
N TYR A 1 11.54 1.66 4.41
CA TYR A 1 11.35 2.73 3.42
C TYR A 1 10.93 3.97 4.18
N ILE A 2 11.79 4.99 4.20
CA ILE A 2 11.42 6.34 4.63
C ILE A 2 11.08 7.08 3.34
N GLN A 3 9.83 7.52 3.21
CA GLN A 3 9.41 8.38 2.11
C GLN A 3 9.30 9.80 2.65
N GLU A 4 10.39 10.56 2.54
CA GLU A 4 10.30 12.00 2.75
C GLU A 4 9.76 12.61 1.45
N VAL A 5 8.46 12.92 1.44
CA VAL A 5 7.85 13.68 0.35
C VAL A 5 8.09 15.16 0.62
N GLY A 6 9.25 15.65 0.18
CA GLY A 6 9.45 17.09 0.02
C GLY A 6 8.62 17.60 -1.17
N ARG A 7 7.92 18.73 -1.02
CA ARG A 7 7.34 19.44 -2.17
C ARG A 7 8.46 20.18 -2.92
N GLY A 8 9.14 19.48 -3.82
CA GLY A 8 10.01 20.09 -4.81
C GLY A 8 9.18 20.84 -5.88
N GLY A 9 9.76 21.90 -6.47
CA GLY A 9 9.15 22.59 -7.61
C GLY A 9 8.08 23.63 -7.25
N ARG A 10 8.26 24.33 -6.11
CA ARG A 10 7.47 25.53 -5.79
C ARG A 10 7.46 26.47 -7.01
N ASP A 11 6.27 26.93 -7.38
CA ASP A 11 6.02 27.82 -8.53
C ASP A 11 6.31 27.22 -9.91
N GLY A 12 6.22 25.89 -10.07
CA GLY A 12 6.37 25.20 -11.37
C GLY A 12 7.82 25.07 -11.84
N LYS A 13 8.79 25.36 -10.97
CA LYS A 13 10.22 25.20 -11.28
C LYS A 13 10.62 23.72 -11.31
N PRO A 14 11.63 23.35 -12.09
CA PRO A 14 12.22 22.02 -12.04
C PRO A 14 12.68 21.65 -10.62
N ALA A 15 12.63 20.37 -10.31
CA ALA A 15 13.16 19.82 -9.07
C ALA A 15 13.91 18.53 -9.37
N ASP A 16 15.05 18.35 -8.72
CA ASP A 16 15.82 17.12 -8.81
C ASP A 16 15.31 16.11 -7.79
N ALA A 17 15.15 14.86 -8.23
CA ALA A 17 14.73 13.76 -7.39
C ALA A 17 15.82 12.70 -7.35
N LEU A 18 16.28 12.35 -6.14
CA LEU A 18 17.21 11.25 -5.92
C LEU A 18 16.46 10.05 -5.36
N THR A 19 16.56 8.90 -6.04
CA THR A 19 15.99 7.64 -5.55
C THR A 19 17.12 6.74 -5.06
N LEU A 20 17.17 6.49 -3.75
CA LEU A 20 18.08 5.53 -3.13
C LEU A 20 17.36 4.20 -2.94
N VAL A 21 17.91 3.13 -3.49
CA VAL A 21 17.34 1.78 -3.41
C VAL A 21 18.48 0.81 -3.12
N SER A 22 18.27 -0.09 -2.17
CA SER A 22 19.18 -1.22 -1.98
C SER A 22 19.23 -2.11 -3.20
N GLU A 23 20.37 -2.79 -3.34
CA GLU A 23 20.58 -3.77 -4.40
C GLU A 23 19.49 -4.87 -4.33
N PRO A 24 18.83 -5.20 -5.45
CA PRO A 24 17.61 -6.01 -5.46
C PRO A 24 17.80 -7.47 -5.04
N THR A 25 18.99 -8.05 -5.21
CA THR A 25 19.26 -9.44 -4.80
C THR A 25 19.44 -9.57 -3.28
N GLY A 26 19.79 -8.48 -2.60
CA GLY A 26 20.11 -8.48 -1.17
C GLY A 26 21.54 -8.95 -0.88
N TRP A 27 22.41 -8.97 -1.89
CA TRP A 27 23.80 -9.43 -1.72
C TRP A 27 24.63 -8.45 -0.89
N LEU A 28 24.48 -7.15 -1.14
CA LEU A 28 25.23 -6.10 -0.42
C LEU A 28 24.59 -5.73 0.92
N ASN A 29 23.26 -5.72 0.99
CA ASN A 29 22.51 -5.41 2.19
C ASN A 29 21.21 -6.24 2.24
N PRO A 30 21.21 -7.41 2.91
CA PRO A 30 20.03 -8.25 3.00
C PRO A 30 18.95 -7.68 3.93
N GLU A 31 19.27 -6.71 4.79
CA GLU A 31 18.33 -6.20 5.79
C GLU A 31 17.10 -5.56 5.15
N ASP A 32 17.24 -4.86 4.03
CA ASP A 32 16.11 -4.23 3.35
C ASP A 32 15.14 -5.25 2.77
N LYS A 33 15.66 -6.37 2.26
CA LYS A 33 14.86 -7.49 1.80
C LYS A 33 14.12 -8.13 2.98
N GLN A 34 14.83 -8.41 4.08
CA GLN A 34 14.24 -9.00 5.28
C GLN A 34 13.16 -8.10 5.90
N ARG A 35 13.39 -6.79 5.99
CA ARG A 35 12.40 -5.81 6.47
C ARG A 35 11.15 -5.83 5.59
N ARG A 36 11.32 -5.84 4.26
CA ARG A 36 10.19 -5.92 3.33
C ARG A 36 9.38 -7.20 3.54
N GLU A 37 10.04 -8.36 3.57
CA GLU A 37 9.39 -9.65 3.81
C GLU A 37 8.66 -9.67 5.16
N PHE A 38 9.27 -9.11 6.21
CA PHE A 38 8.64 -8.96 7.52
C PHE A 38 7.35 -8.12 7.44
N PHE A 39 7.37 -6.97 6.77
CA PHE A 39 6.17 -6.13 6.63
C PHE A 39 5.09 -6.78 5.77
N GLU A 40 5.45 -7.48 4.70
CA GLU A 40 4.51 -8.24 3.87
C GLU A 40 3.82 -9.35 4.68
N GLN A 41 4.59 -10.11 5.47
CA GLN A 41 4.06 -11.15 6.36
C GLN A 41 3.19 -10.54 7.46
N LYS A 42 3.62 -9.42 8.07
CA LYS A 42 2.86 -8.73 9.10
C LYS A 42 1.52 -8.23 8.56
N LEU A 43 1.50 -7.65 7.36
CA LEU A 43 0.28 -7.21 6.69
C LEU A 43 -0.66 -8.38 6.44
N ARG A 44 -0.16 -9.48 5.88
CA ARG A 44 -0.95 -10.71 5.66
C ARG A 44 -1.57 -11.23 6.96
N SER A 45 -0.79 -11.25 8.04
CA SER A 45 -1.25 -11.66 9.37
C SER A 45 -2.35 -10.74 9.90
N GLN A 46 -2.23 -9.42 9.72
CA GLN A 46 -3.25 -8.45 10.14
C GLN A 46 -4.59 -8.68 9.42
N PHE A 47 -4.58 -8.94 8.11
CA PHE A 47 -5.80 -9.28 7.37
C PHE A 47 -6.44 -10.59 7.87
N GLN A 48 -5.64 -11.63 8.10
CA GLN A 48 -6.13 -12.90 8.65
C GLN A 48 -6.70 -12.73 10.08
N ASN A 49 -6.06 -11.92 10.91
CA ASN A 49 -6.54 -11.60 12.25
C ASN A 49 -7.84 -10.80 12.19
N ALA A 50 -7.93 -9.81 11.32
CA ALA A 50 -9.15 -9.04 11.09
C ALA A 50 -10.31 -9.92 10.63
N GLN A 51 -10.06 -10.88 9.73
CA GLN A 51 -11.08 -11.83 9.29
C GLN A 51 -11.59 -12.68 10.46
N ARG A 52 -10.69 -13.23 11.30
CA ARG A 52 -11.08 -14.00 12.48
C ARG A 52 -11.82 -13.15 13.53
N LEU A 53 -11.38 -11.91 13.75
CA LEU A 53 -11.99 -10.99 14.69
C LEU A 53 -13.37 -10.50 14.21
N SER A 54 -13.57 -10.32 12.90
CA SER A 54 -14.86 -9.87 12.34
C SER A 54 -16.06 -10.72 12.78
N GLN A 55 -15.82 -12.02 13.00
CA GLN A 55 -16.81 -12.99 13.47
C GLN A 55 -17.13 -12.86 14.96
N LYS A 56 -16.19 -12.33 15.76
CA LYS A 56 -16.34 -12.14 17.21
C LYS A 56 -16.83 -10.74 17.58
N LEU A 57 -16.67 -9.77 16.67
CA LEU A 57 -17.06 -8.39 16.92
C LEU A 57 -18.58 -8.21 16.93
N PRO A 58 -19.13 -7.43 17.87
CA PRO A 58 -20.55 -7.08 17.88
C PRO A 58 -20.93 -6.26 16.63
N ALA A 59 -22.23 -6.25 16.30
CA ALA A 59 -22.74 -5.50 15.14
C ALA A 59 -22.56 -3.98 15.28
N LYS A 60 -22.52 -3.47 16.51
CA LYS A 60 -22.21 -2.07 16.85
C LYS A 60 -21.44 -2.05 18.17
N GLY A 61 -20.60 -1.05 18.39
CA GLY A 61 -19.88 -0.92 19.65
C GLY A 61 -18.91 0.23 19.71
N GLU A 62 -18.25 0.34 20.86
CA GLU A 62 -17.19 1.29 21.16
C GLU A 62 -15.83 0.77 20.69
N VAL A 63 -15.04 1.64 20.04
CA VAL A 63 -13.67 1.35 19.59
C VAL A 63 -12.78 0.97 20.77
N THR A 64 -12.87 1.74 21.87
CA THR A 64 -12.06 1.54 23.07
C THR A 64 -12.32 0.18 23.72
N ALA A 65 -13.57 -0.29 23.70
CA ALA A 65 -13.92 -1.61 24.24
C ALA A 65 -13.24 -2.73 23.42
N VAL A 66 -13.28 -2.60 22.09
CA VAL A 66 -12.65 -3.56 21.17
C VAL A 66 -11.13 -3.56 21.30
N THR A 67 -10.48 -2.41 21.40
CA THR A 67 -9.02 -2.31 21.52
C THR A 67 -8.50 -2.80 22.88
N LYS A 68 -9.30 -2.68 23.95
CA LYS A 68 -9.00 -3.27 25.26
C LYS A 68 -9.14 -4.80 25.25
N GLN A 69 -10.16 -5.32 24.58
CA GLN A 69 -10.45 -6.76 24.57
C GLN A 69 -9.55 -7.54 23.59
N PHE A 70 -9.20 -6.93 22.45
CA PHE A 70 -8.45 -7.59 21.39
C PHE A 70 -7.20 -6.80 21.05
N ARG A 71 -6.02 -7.43 21.15
CA ARG A 71 -4.72 -6.82 20.85
C ARG A 71 -4.66 -6.12 19.49
N ASP A 72 -5.23 -6.75 18.45
CA ASP A 72 -5.29 -6.20 17.09
C ASP A 72 -6.66 -5.56 16.76
N GLY A 73 -7.47 -5.24 17.78
CA GLY A 73 -8.84 -4.78 17.62
C GLY A 73 -8.97 -3.52 16.76
N GLY A 74 -8.14 -2.50 17.03
CA GLY A 74 -8.16 -1.25 16.25
C GLY A 74 -7.79 -1.47 14.78
N ILE A 75 -6.78 -2.29 14.52
CA ILE A 75 -6.36 -2.64 13.16
C ILE A 75 -7.48 -3.41 12.44
N ALA A 76 -8.14 -4.34 13.12
CA ALA A 76 -9.25 -5.09 12.55
C ALA A 76 -10.42 -4.18 12.17
N LEU A 77 -10.80 -3.23 13.04
CA LEU A 77 -11.86 -2.26 12.73
C LEU A 77 -11.49 -1.39 11.52
N SER A 78 -10.25 -0.90 11.44
CA SER A 78 -9.77 -0.11 10.30
C SER A 78 -9.78 -0.90 8.99
N LEU A 79 -9.37 -2.18 9.02
CA LEU A 79 -9.38 -3.03 7.82
C LEU A 79 -10.81 -3.36 7.36
N LEU A 80 -11.73 -3.59 8.29
CA LEU A 80 -13.16 -3.78 7.99
C LEU A 80 -13.78 -2.51 7.39
N HIS A 81 -13.37 -1.34 7.88
CA HIS A 81 -13.80 -0.06 7.31
C HIS A 81 -13.29 0.11 5.88
N SER A 82 -11.99 -0.12 5.65
CA SER A 82 -11.39 -0.07 4.31
C SER A 82 -12.02 -1.07 3.33
N ALA A 83 -12.51 -2.22 3.84
CA ALA A 83 -13.23 -3.21 3.05
C ALA A 83 -14.71 -2.86 2.80
N GLY A 84 -15.21 -1.74 3.34
CA GLY A 84 -16.62 -1.34 3.23
C GLY A 84 -17.59 -2.24 4.00
N GLN A 85 -17.09 -2.94 5.03
CA GLN A 85 -17.84 -3.84 5.90
C GLN A 85 -18.19 -3.21 7.26
N LEU A 86 -17.67 -2.01 7.53
CA LEU A 86 -17.86 -1.26 8.76
C LEU A 86 -17.89 0.25 8.46
N THR A 87 -18.71 0.97 9.21
CA THR A 87 -18.76 2.44 9.18
C THR A 87 -18.48 3.00 10.58
N TRP A 88 -17.74 4.11 10.61
CA TRP A 88 -17.59 4.93 11.81
C TRP A 88 -18.86 5.76 11.96
N GLN A 89 -19.52 5.64 13.11
CA GLN A 89 -20.68 6.48 13.42
C GLN A 89 -20.22 7.83 13.97
N ASP A 90 -19.15 7.79 14.75
CA ASP A 90 -18.43 8.92 15.32
C ASP A 90 -16.98 8.45 15.62
N PRO A 91 -16.09 9.29 16.17
CA PRO A 91 -14.71 8.90 16.46
C PRO A 91 -14.54 7.73 17.45
N PHE A 92 -15.57 7.38 18.21
CA PHE A 92 -15.54 6.38 19.28
C PHE A 92 -16.43 5.17 19.00
N HIS A 93 -17.39 5.26 18.08
CA HIS A 93 -18.37 4.21 17.80
C HIS A 93 -18.33 3.72 16.36
N TYR A 94 -18.57 2.41 16.19
CA TYR A 94 -18.69 1.78 14.90
C TYR A 94 -19.97 0.98 14.73
N ARG A 95 -20.32 0.73 13.48
CA ARG A 95 -21.38 -0.21 13.06
C ARG A 95 -20.87 -1.09 11.93
N LYS A 96 -21.04 -2.41 12.06
CA LYS A 96 -20.86 -3.35 10.94
C LYS A 96 -21.99 -3.14 9.94
N GLN A 97 -21.62 -2.92 8.69
CA GLN A 97 -22.56 -2.74 7.60
C GLN A 97 -21.90 -3.23 6.32
N SER A 98 -22.47 -4.26 5.70
CA SER A 98 -22.03 -4.70 4.37
C SER A 98 -22.73 -3.85 3.33
N SER A 99 -21.96 -3.02 2.62
CA SER A 99 -22.47 -2.31 1.45
C SER A 99 -22.44 -3.20 0.20
N THR A 100 -23.22 -2.87 -0.83
CA THR A 100 -23.13 -3.54 -2.14
C THR A 100 -21.75 -3.42 -2.79
N LYS A 101 -20.92 -2.46 -2.32
CA LYS A 101 -19.54 -2.24 -2.75
C LYS A 101 -18.51 -2.88 -1.81
N SER A 102 -18.93 -3.63 -0.79
CA SER A 102 -17.99 -4.25 0.15
C SER A 102 -17.14 -5.30 -0.57
N VAL A 103 -15.85 -5.33 -0.28
CA VAL A 103 -14.92 -6.35 -0.77
C VAL A 103 -14.56 -7.30 0.36
N SER A 104 -14.16 -8.52 0.03
CA SER A 104 -13.62 -9.42 1.05
C SER A 104 -12.25 -8.93 1.53
N LEU A 105 -11.94 -9.18 2.81
CA LEU A 105 -10.61 -8.88 3.35
C LEU A 105 -9.49 -9.61 2.60
N ASN A 106 -9.77 -10.78 2.02
CA ASN A 106 -8.83 -11.52 1.19
C ASN A 106 -8.54 -10.81 -0.13
N GLN A 107 -9.57 -10.28 -0.80
CA GLN A 107 -9.39 -9.47 -2.00
C GLN A 107 -8.60 -8.20 -1.70
N LEU A 108 -8.96 -7.49 -0.62
CA LEU A 108 -8.24 -6.27 -0.22
C LEU A 108 -6.78 -6.55 0.13
N SER A 109 -6.50 -7.68 0.80
CA SER A 109 -5.14 -8.15 1.09
C SER A 109 -4.35 -8.42 -0.20
N ALA A 110 -4.94 -9.12 -1.17
CA ALA A 110 -4.32 -9.39 -2.45
C ALA A 110 -4.01 -8.10 -3.23
N THR A 111 -4.93 -7.13 -3.24
CA THR A 111 -4.70 -5.81 -3.84
C THR A 111 -3.52 -5.09 -3.17
N GLN A 112 -3.43 -5.11 -1.83
CA GLN A 112 -2.28 -4.50 -1.16
C GLN A 112 -0.96 -5.19 -1.44
N GLN A 113 -0.94 -6.52 -1.52
CA GLN A 113 0.25 -7.28 -1.91
C GLN A 113 0.70 -6.92 -3.33
N GLN A 114 -0.25 -6.77 -4.26
CA GLN A 114 0.04 -6.32 -5.62
C GLN A 114 0.65 -4.90 -5.63
N ILE A 115 0.09 -3.97 -4.86
CA ILE A 115 0.62 -2.59 -4.76
C ILE A 115 2.06 -2.59 -4.21
N GLN A 116 2.36 -3.37 -3.18
CA GLN A 116 3.72 -3.51 -2.66
C GLN A 116 4.69 -4.09 -3.71
N SER A 117 4.24 -5.08 -4.48
CA SER A 117 5.02 -5.65 -5.58
C SER A 117 5.31 -4.61 -6.68
N GLN A 118 4.31 -3.81 -7.06
CA GLN A 118 4.47 -2.74 -8.06
C GLN A 118 5.51 -1.70 -7.64
N MET A 119 5.57 -1.35 -6.35
CA MET A 119 6.61 -0.45 -5.85
C MET A 119 8.01 -1.02 -6.04
N THR A 120 8.20 -2.31 -5.73
CA THR A 120 9.48 -2.99 -5.95
C THR A 120 9.84 -3.04 -7.43
N GLN A 121 8.87 -3.33 -8.29
CA GLN A 121 9.04 -3.33 -9.75
C GLN A 121 9.42 -1.94 -10.28
N TYR A 122 8.81 -0.86 -9.78
CA TYR A 122 9.15 0.51 -10.16
C TYR A 122 10.60 0.87 -9.81
N LEU A 123 11.03 0.52 -8.60
CA LEU A 123 12.37 0.84 -8.11
C LEU A 123 13.48 0.08 -8.88
N THR A 124 13.15 -1.11 -9.39
CA THR A 124 14.13 -2.03 -10.01
C THR A 124 14.02 -2.11 -11.53
N THR A 125 13.04 -1.41 -12.13
CA THR A 125 12.82 -1.47 -13.59
C THR A 125 14.02 -0.92 -14.36
N ARG A 126 14.26 -1.50 -15.54
CA ARG A 126 15.20 -0.98 -16.56
C ARG A 126 14.50 -0.23 -17.69
N ASN A 127 13.17 -0.15 -17.65
CA ASN A 127 12.36 0.59 -18.61
C ASN A 127 12.29 2.08 -18.24
N CYS A 128 11.73 2.90 -19.13
CA CYS A 128 11.45 4.30 -18.83
C CYS A 128 10.56 4.41 -17.58
N ARG A 129 10.97 5.19 -16.57
CA ARG A 129 10.21 5.35 -15.31
C ARG A 129 8.81 5.90 -15.55
N TRP A 130 8.68 6.90 -16.41
CA TRP A 130 7.39 7.46 -16.78
C TRP A 130 6.48 6.47 -17.50
N GLN A 131 7.05 5.61 -18.36
CA GLN A 131 6.28 4.55 -19.01
C GLN A 131 5.69 3.58 -17.98
N PHE A 132 6.46 3.22 -16.93
CA PHE A 132 5.96 2.39 -15.84
C PHE A 132 4.79 3.07 -15.12
N LEU A 133 4.94 4.35 -14.76
CA LEU A 133 3.91 5.13 -14.07
C LEU A 133 2.63 5.22 -14.89
N LEU A 134 2.71 5.55 -16.18
CA LEU A 134 1.55 5.59 -17.07
C LEU A 134 0.78 4.27 -17.04
N LYS A 135 1.47 3.12 -17.15
CA LYS A 135 0.83 1.79 -17.06
C LYS A 135 0.17 1.57 -15.70
N ALA A 136 0.86 1.90 -14.61
CA ALA A 136 0.35 1.70 -13.24
C ALA A 136 -0.92 2.52 -12.97
N PHE A 137 -1.04 3.72 -13.56
CA PHE A 137 -2.22 4.58 -13.46
C PHE A 137 -3.30 4.29 -14.52
N GLY A 138 -3.15 3.24 -15.33
CA GLY A 138 -4.18 2.80 -16.29
C GLY A 138 -4.04 3.35 -17.72
N PHE A 139 -3.02 4.18 -17.99
CA PHE A 139 -2.72 4.75 -19.31
C PHE A 139 -1.90 3.77 -20.17
N THR A 140 -2.42 2.55 -20.37
CA THR A 140 -1.67 1.46 -21.01
C THR A 140 -1.41 1.69 -22.49
N LYS A 141 -2.34 2.36 -23.19
CA LYS A 141 -2.20 2.71 -24.61
C LYS A 141 -1.14 3.79 -24.81
N GLU A 142 -1.20 4.85 -24.00
CA GLU A 142 -0.25 5.96 -24.01
C GLU A 142 1.14 5.50 -23.61
N ALA A 143 1.23 4.51 -22.71
CA ALA A 143 2.50 3.93 -22.33
C ALA A 143 3.11 2.99 -23.40
N ALA A 144 2.35 2.55 -24.41
CA ALA A 144 2.87 1.64 -25.42
C ALA A 144 3.97 2.36 -26.24
N GLY A 145 5.19 1.83 -26.21
CA GLY A 145 6.36 2.45 -26.86
C GLY A 145 6.85 3.77 -26.23
N PHE A 146 6.18 4.30 -25.20
CA PHE A 146 6.52 5.59 -24.61
C PHE A 146 7.92 5.64 -24.01
N ARG A 147 8.62 6.75 -24.27
CA ARG A 147 9.90 7.11 -23.67
C ARG A 147 9.88 8.59 -23.32
N CYS A 148 10.15 8.91 -22.06
CA CYS A 148 10.19 10.31 -21.65
C CYS A 148 11.48 11.01 -22.06
N ASN A 149 12.60 10.29 -22.30
CA ASN A 149 13.93 10.85 -22.58
C ASN A 149 14.58 11.71 -21.47
N HIS A 150 13.97 11.80 -20.28
CA HIS A 150 14.49 12.63 -19.17
C HIS A 150 14.70 11.88 -17.85
N CYS A 151 14.20 10.63 -17.70
CA CYS A 151 14.47 9.85 -16.49
C CYS A 151 15.86 9.18 -16.54
N ASP A 152 16.43 8.88 -15.39
CA ASP A 152 17.69 8.13 -15.22
C ASP A 152 17.82 6.89 -16.14
N ASN A 153 16.78 6.05 -16.26
CA ASN A 153 16.81 4.88 -17.14
C ASN A 153 16.83 5.21 -18.64
N CYS A 154 16.34 6.39 -19.03
CA CYS A 154 16.43 6.89 -20.40
C CYS A 154 17.78 7.56 -20.67
N LEU A 155 18.35 8.24 -19.66
CA LEU A 155 19.62 8.98 -19.77
C LEU A 155 20.86 8.09 -19.69
N ARG A 156 20.76 6.91 -19.06
CA ARG A 156 21.86 5.91 -18.99
C ARG A 156 22.10 5.13 -20.28
N ARG A 157 21.37 5.43 -21.35
CA ARG A 157 21.50 4.72 -22.64
C ARG A 157 22.48 5.40 -23.56
#